data_AF-A0A9W8G2L0-F1
#
_entry.id   AF-A0A9W8G2L0-F1
#
_cell.length_a   1.000
_cell.length_b   1.000
_cell.length_c   1.000
_cell.angle_alpha   90.00
_cell.angle_beta   90.00
_cell.angle_gamma   90.00
#
_symmetry.space_group_name_H-M   'P 1'
#
loop_
_entity.id
_entity.type
_entity.pdbx_description
1 polymer ?
#
loop_
_entity_poly.entity_id
_entity_poly.type
_entity_poly.pdbx_seq_one_letter_code
_entity_poly.pdbx_strand_id
1 'polypeptide(L)'
;RLRFTDVDASVLKLVDEAEHEVEQAASISSSRQIRFENYGSSWIKRVAKVSPDAFTQLALQLTYYRIHKEFAPVYETASTRQFLHGRTETVRSLSSEAADFMQAMNDAASSSADKYEAIARASAKHQALLREASAGQGIDRHIFGLRMAYHRLAPLPDETPISDEERHAIEEFFGDAVLAKSATFHLSTSGLFPAYYLTHTGFGCVVRERGYGINYIIEEGKIKFGIEGKTKEAGNGTDVDLFESTLRQVLLELKLICEQSSGVNTSDHSRL
;
A
#
# COMPACT_ATOMS: atom_id res chain seq x y z
N ARG A 1 32.50 -3.43 -27.09
CA ARG A 1 31.24 -4.21 -27.17
C ARG A 1 31.47 -5.52 -26.44
N LEU A 2 30.74 -5.76 -25.35
CA LEU A 2 30.75 -7.07 -24.71
C LEU A 2 30.23 -8.09 -25.72
N ARG A 3 30.94 -9.21 -25.87
CA ARG A 3 30.54 -10.33 -26.73
C ARG A 3 30.37 -11.55 -25.84
N PHE A 4 29.28 -12.26 -26.03
CA PHE A 4 29.09 -13.60 -25.50
C PHE A 4 29.47 -14.56 -26.62
N THR A 5 30.63 -15.20 -26.49
CA THR A 5 31.07 -16.30 -27.36
C THR A 5 30.76 -17.61 -26.64
N ASP A 6 30.56 -18.71 -27.37
CA ASP A 6 30.26 -20.05 -26.82
C ASP A 6 28.86 -20.20 -26.22
N VAL A 7 27.84 -19.63 -26.88
CA VAL A 7 26.42 -19.90 -26.58
C VAL A 7 26.06 -21.29 -27.11
N ASP A 8 26.11 -22.27 -26.23
CA ASP A 8 25.73 -23.64 -26.55
C ASP A 8 24.21 -23.87 -26.50
N ALA A 9 23.77 -25.07 -26.86
CA ALA A 9 22.35 -25.43 -26.88
C ALA A 9 21.67 -25.32 -25.49
N SER A 10 22.42 -25.46 -24.39
CA SER A 10 21.87 -25.31 -23.05
C SER A 10 21.57 -23.84 -22.74
N VAL A 11 22.46 -22.93 -23.14
CA VAL A 11 22.26 -21.48 -22.98
C VAL A 11 21.11 -21.00 -23.87
N LEU A 12 21.02 -21.49 -25.11
CA LEU A 12 19.88 -21.16 -25.98
C LEU A 12 18.55 -21.61 -25.38
N LYS A 13 18.50 -22.81 -24.81
CA LYS A 13 17.31 -23.30 -24.11
C LYS A 13 16.92 -22.42 -22.93
N LEU A 14 17.89 -21.96 -22.13
CA LEU A 14 17.63 -21.03 -21.02
C LEU A 14 17.12 -19.66 -21.51
N VAL A 15 17.56 -19.21 -22.68
CA VAL A 15 17.04 -17.99 -23.32
C VAL A 15 15.58 -18.18 -23.70
N ASP A 16 15.25 -19.29 -24.38
CA ASP A 16 13.86 -19.60 -24.77
C ASP A 16 12.93 -19.72 -23.54
N GLU A 17 13.41 -20.38 -22.48
CA GLU A 17 12.67 -20.48 -21.20
C GLU A 17 12.44 -19.10 -20.58
N ALA A 18 13.47 -18.24 -20.55
CA ALA A 18 13.37 -16.89 -20.02
C ALA A 18 12.43 -16.00 -20.84
N GLU A 19 12.43 -16.13 -22.19
CA GLU A 19 11.47 -15.43 -23.05
C GLU A 19 10.04 -15.83 -22.71
N HIS A 20 9.78 -17.14 -22.58
CA HIS A 20 8.46 -17.64 -22.23
C HIS A 20 8.00 -17.17 -20.84
N GLU A 21 8.89 -17.19 -19.84
CA GLU A 21 8.60 -16.69 -18.49
C GLU A 21 8.25 -15.20 -18.48
N VAL A 22 8.99 -14.38 -19.25
CA VAL A 22 8.74 -12.94 -19.35
C VAL A 22 7.41 -12.66 -20.05
N GLU A 23 7.11 -13.35 -21.14
CA GLU A 23 5.83 -13.20 -21.86
C GLU A 23 4.65 -13.59 -20.98
N GLN A 24 4.74 -14.72 -20.27
CA GLN A 24 3.70 -15.13 -19.33
C GLN A 24 3.51 -14.09 -18.22
N ALA A 25 4.60 -13.63 -17.59
CA ALA A 25 4.53 -12.63 -16.52
C ALA A 25 3.93 -11.30 -17.01
N ALA A 26 4.27 -10.87 -18.23
CA ALA A 26 3.73 -9.66 -18.84
C ALA A 26 2.24 -9.81 -19.18
N SER A 27 1.82 -10.97 -19.71
CA SER A 27 0.44 -11.21 -20.14
C SER A 27 -0.58 -11.13 -19.00
N ILE A 28 -0.17 -11.49 -17.78
CA ILE A 28 -1.04 -11.48 -16.60
C ILE A 28 -0.97 -10.19 -15.78
N SER A 29 -0.23 -9.19 -16.25
CA SER A 29 0.02 -7.94 -15.52
C SER A 29 -0.63 -6.76 -16.23
N SER A 30 -1.39 -5.96 -15.48
CA SER A 30 -1.95 -4.69 -15.95
C SER A 30 -1.41 -3.55 -15.10
N SER A 31 -1.00 -2.45 -15.74
CA SER A 31 -0.46 -1.29 -15.02
C SER A 31 -0.94 0.04 -15.59
N ARG A 32 -1.01 1.06 -14.71
CA ARG A 32 -1.37 2.44 -15.05
C ARG A 32 -0.47 3.44 -14.34
N GLN A 33 -0.16 4.52 -15.05
CA GLN A 33 0.54 5.68 -14.53
C GLN A 33 -0.44 6.85 -14.46
N ILE A 34 -0.75 7.29 -13.25
CA ILE A 34 -1.73 8.34 -13.00
C ILE A 34 -0.98 9.61 -12.70
N ARG A 35 -1.40 10.71 -13.32
CA ARG A 35 -1.05 12.06 -12.89
C ARG A 35 -2.34 12.79 -12.54
N PHE A 36 -2.46 13.18 -11.27
CA PHE A 36 -3.59 13.90 -10.72
C PHE A 36 -3.14 15.32 -10.39
N GLU A 37 -3.56 16.30 -11.20
CA GLU A 37 -3.06 17.69 -11.14
C GLU A 37 -4.07 18.67 -10.53
N ASN A 38 -5.19 18.17 -9.99
CA ASN A 38 -6.22 19.01 -9.40
C ASN A 38 -5.81 19.60 -8.04
N TYR A 39 -4.87 18.95 -7.34
CA TYR A 39 -4.22 19.42 -6.12
C TYR A 39 -3.03 18.52 -5.73
N GLY A 40 -2.23 18.98 -4.78
CA GLY A 40 -1.18 18.19 -4.13
C GLY A 40 -1.00 18.56 -2.65
N SER A 41 0.17 18.25 -2.11
CA SER A 41 0.51 18.48 -0.70
C SER A 41 0.24 19.90 -0.19
N SER A 42 0.40 20.93 -1.03
CA SER A 42 0.16 22.32 -0.62
C SER A 42 -1.32 22.57 -0.29
N TRP A 43 -2.24 22.02 -1.09
CA TRP A 43 -3.68 22.09 -0.78
C TRP A 43 -4.04 21.17 0.39
N ILE A 44 -3.52 19.93 0.43
CA ILE A 44 -3.85 18.97 1.49
C ILE A 44 -3.49 19.54 2.87
N LYS A 45 -2.30 20.14 2.99
CA LYS A 45 -1.86 20.75 4.26
C LYS A 45 -2.71 21.96 4.66
N ARG A 46 -3.03 22.86 3.71
CA ARG A 46 -3.69 24.14 4.02
C ARG A 46 -5.21 24.02 4.18
N VAL A 47 -5.84 23.22 3.34
CA VAL A 47 -7.31 23.10 3.25
C VAL A 47 -7.78 21.87 4.00
N ALA A 48 -7.29 20.68 3.65
CA ALA A 48 -7.69 19.45 4.33
C ALA A 48 -7.11 19.32 5.76
N LYS A 49 -6.07 20.09 6.10
CA LYS A 49 -5.44 20.17 7.43
C LYS A 49 -5.03 18.79 8.00
N VAL A 50 -4.62 17.88 7.12
CA VAL A 50 -4.11 16.55 7.47
C VAL A 50 -2.78 16.26 6.76
N SER A 51 -2.12 15.17 7.15
CA SER A 51 -0.89 14.72 6.48
C SER A 51 -1.19 14.32 5.03
N PRO A 52 -0.41 14.81 4.03
CA PRO A 52 -0.55 14.40 2.64
C PRO A 52 -0.43 12.89 2.41
N ASP A 53 0.46 12.25 3.16
CA ASP A 53 0.71 10.81 3.07
C ASP A 53 -0.50 10.02 3.60
N ALA A 54 -0.98 10.39 4.79
CA ALA A 54 -2.20 9.81 5.37
C ALA A 54 -3.43 10.00 4.47
N PHE A 55 -3.62 11.20 3.94
CA PHE A 55 -4.72 11.51 3.03
C PHE A 55 -4.67 10.63 1.77
N THR A 56 -3.48 10.44 1.20
CA THR A 56 -3.29 9.59 0.02
C THR A 56 -3.57 8.12 0.33
N GLN A 57 -3.10 7.63 1.48
CA GLN A 57 -3.37 6.27 1.96
C GLN A 57 -4.87 6.01 2.19
N LEU A 58 -5.58 6.97 2.79
CA LEU A 58 -7.04 6.88 2.96
C LEU A 58 -7.77 6.87 1.62
N ALA A 59 -7.33 7.66 0.65
CA ALA A 59 -7.90 7.64 -0.70
C ALA A 59 -7.74 6.27 -1.38
N LEU A 60 -6.57 5.63 -1.25
CA LEU A 60 -6.33 4.29 -1.77
C LEU A 60 -7.23 3.23 -1.10
N GLN A 61 -7.36 3.30 0.22
CA GLN A 61 -8.23 2.38 0.98
C GLN A 61 -9.70 2.54 0.62
N LEU A 62 -10.22 3.78 0.55
CA LEU A 62 -11.60 4.05 0.14
C LEU A 62 -11.87 3.58 -1.29
N THR A 63 -10.90 3.76 -2.20
CA THR A 63 -10.99 3.26 -3.58
C THR A 63 -11.14 1.74 -3.59
N TYR A 64 -10.27 1.02 -2.86
CA TYR A 64 -10.36 -0.43 -2.75
C TYR A 64 -11.70 -0.87 -2.16
N TYR A 65 -12.12 -0.27 -1.05
CA TYR A 65 -13.38 -0.61 -0.39
C TYR A 65 -14.59 -0.40 -1.30
N ARG A 66 -14.60 0.65 -2.12
CA ARG A 66 -15.72 0.91 -3.04
C ARG A 66 -15.81 -0.12 -4.17
N ILE A 67 -14.67 -0.63 -4.65
CA ILE A 67 -14.62 -1.63 -5.72
C ILE A 67 -14.94 -3.03 -5.19
N HIS A 68 -14.29 -3.43 -4.09
CA HIS A 68 -14.33 -4.82 -3.60
C HIS A 68 -15.34 -5.04 -2.47
N LYS A 69 -15.88 -3.98 -1.88
CA LYS A 69 -16.77 -4.02 -0.70
C LYS A 69 -16.18 -4.73 0.52
N GLU A 70 -14.84 -4.72 0.59
CA GLU A 70 -14.06 -5.37 1.64
C GLU A 70 -12.93 -4.46 2.10
N PHE A 71 -12.50 -4.61 3.35
CA PHE A 71 -11.32 -3.94 3.87
C PHE A 71 -10.06 -4.71 3.49
N ALA A 72 -9.12 -4.06 2.81
CA ALA A 72 -7.85 -4.65 2.42
C ALA A 72 -6.83 -4.59 3.57
N PRO A 73 -6.16 -5.70 3.92
CA PRO A 73 -4.88 -5.62 4.62
C PRO A 73 -3.90 -4.78 3.79
N VAL A 74 -3.38 -3.71 4.39
CA VAL A 74 -2.48 -2.76 3.73
C VAL A 74 -1.07 -2.94 4.25
N TYR A 75 -0.13 -3.10 3.32
CA TYR A 75 1.29 -2.88 3.56
C TYR A 75 1.64 -1.48 3.09
N GLU A 76 2.21 -0.67 3.97
CA GLU A 76 2.86 0.57 3.61
C GLU A 76 4.29 0.58 4.18
N THR A 77 5.23 1.08 3.38
CA THR A 77 6.64 1.10 3.77
C THR A 77 6.94 2.23 4.75
N ALA A 78 7.30 1.90 6.00
CA ALA A 78 7.94 2.84 6.92
C ALA A 78 9.46 2.70 6.87
N SER A 79 10.18 3.82 6.82
CA SER A 79 11.64 3.80 6.90
C SER A 79 12.12 3.69 8.34
N THR A 80 13.01 2.73 8.61
CA THR A 80 13.66 2.57 9.92
C THR A 80 15.11 3.07 9.92
N ARG A 81 15.46 3.98 8.99
CA ARG A 81 16.83 4.49 8.78
C ARG A 81 17.45 5.23 9.97
N GLN A 82 16.68 5.49 11.03
CA GLN A 82 17.22 6.00 12.29
C GLN A 82 18.04 4.94 13.06
N PHE A 83 17.85 3.65 12.77
CA PHE A 83 18.62 2.55 13.33
C PHE A 83 19.79 2.16 12.42
N LEU A 84 20.88 1.66 13.02
CA LEU A 84 22.02 1.10 12.28
C LEU A 84 21.53 -0.06 11.39
N HIS A 85 21.87 -0.02 10.10
CA HIS A 85 21.39 -0.95 9.07
C HIS A 85 19.86 -0.99 8.87
N GLY A 86 19.14 0.00 9.41
CA GLY A 86 17.70 0.13 9.28
C GLY A 86 17.25 0.16 7.83
N ARG A 87 16.34 -0.75 7.49
CA ARG A 87 15.66 -0.80 6.18
C ARG A 87 14.24 -0.28 6.33
N THR A 88 13.30 -1.18 6.61
CA THR A 88 11.87 -0.86 6.61
C THR A 88 11.13 -1.63 7.68
N GLU A 89 10.06 -1.01 8.19
CA GLU A 89 8.96 -1.67 8.90
C GLU A 89 7.67 -1.50 8.08
N THR A 90 6.61 -2.22 8.42
CA THR A 90 5.28 -2.12 7.82
C THR A 90 4.41 -1.15 8.64
N VAL A 91 3.85 -0.13 8.00
CA VAL A 91 2.66 0.55 8.50
C VAL A 91 1.45 -0.26 8.05
N ARG A 92 0.69 -0.78 9.02
CA ARG A 92 -0.60 -1.43 8.76
C ARG A 92 -1.68 -0.35 8.71
N SER A 93 -1.81 0.27 7.55
CA SER A 93 -2.61 1.51 7.40
C SER A 93 -4.12 1.29 7.45
N LEU A 94 -4.58 0.04 7.38
CA LEU A 94 -5.95 -0.33 7.75
C LEU A 94 -6.08 -0.35 9.28
N SER A 95 -6.54 0.75 9.86
CA SER A 95 -6.96 0.85 11.25
C SER A 95 -8.48 0.86 11.39
N SER A 96 -9.00 0.74 12.61
CA SER A 96 -10.43 0.90 12.88
C SER A 96 -10.94 2.27 12.44
N GLU A 97 -10.16 3.33 12.67
CA GLU A 97 -10.48 4.69 12.24
C GLU A 97 -10.51 4.82 10.71
N ALA A 98 -9.64 4.12 9.99
CA ALA A 98 -9.70 4.04 8.53
C ALA A 98 -10.97 3.31 8.07
N ALA A 99 -11.38 2.25 8.76
CA ALA A 99 -12.64 1.55 8.51
C ALA A 99 -13.87 2.45 8.75
N ASP A 100 -13.89 3.18 9.87
CA ASP A 100 -14.94 4.14 10.20
C ASP A 100 -15.03 5.26 9.16
N PHE A 101 -13.88 5.76 8.70
CA PHE A 101 -13.80 6.72 7.60
C PHE A 101 -14.42 6.16 6.31
N MET A 102 -14.04 4.94 5.92
CA MET A 102 -14.59 4.32 4.71
C MET A 102 -16.11 4.09 4.82
N GLN A 103 -16.61 3.74 6.00
CA GLN A 103 -18.04 3.60 6.25
C GLN A 103 -18.76 4.95 6.18
N ALA A 104 -18.27 5.98 6.89
CA ALA A 104 -18.85 7.32 6.88
C ALA A 104 -18.89 7.93 5.46
N MET A 105 -17.85 7.71 4.66
CA MET A 105 -17.81 8.18 3.27
C MET A 105 -18.86 7.53 2.36
N ASN A 106 -19.31 6.32 2.67
CA ASN A 106 -20.32 5.58 1.91
C ASN A 106 -21.70 5.59 2.57
N ASP A 107 -21.85 6.29 3.70
CA ASP A 107 -23.13 6.54 4.35
C ASP A 107 -23.76 7.83 3.80
N ALA A 108 -25.02 7.70 3.36
CA ALA A 108 -25.83 8.81 2.88
C ALA A 108 -26.38 9.69 4.01
N ALA A 109 -26.44 9.17 5.25
CA ALA A 109 -26.87 9.94 6.41
C ALA A 109 -25.74 10.82 7.00
N SER A 110 -24.49 10.46 6.75
CA SER A 110 -23.32 11.21 7.22
C SER A 110 -23.20 12.57 6.53
N SER A 111 -23.12 13.64 7.31
CA SER A 111 -22.92 15.00 6.79
C SER A 111 -21.48 15.20 6.29
N SER A 112 -21.24 16.28 5.53
CA SER A 112 -19.87 16.64 5.13
C SER A 112 -18.96 16.92 6.33
N ALA A 113 -19.52 17.40 7.45
CA ALA A 113 -18.77 17.60 8.68
C ALA A 113 -18.36 16.26 9.30
N ASP A 114 -19.29 15.30 9.41
CA ASP A 114 -19.01 13.96 9.95
C ASP A 114 -17.94 13.24 9.11
N LYS A 115 -18.05 13.32 7.78
CA LYS A 115 -17.07 12.75 6.84
C LYS A 115 -15.70 13.40 7.00
N TYR A 116 -15.63 14.72 7.15
CA TYR A 116 -14.38 15.42 7.39
C TYR A 116 -13.75 15.02 8.74
N GLU A 117 -14.54 14.93 9.80
CA GLU A 117 -14.02 14.47 11.09
C GLU A 117 -13.46 13.04 11.01
N ALA A 118 -14.12 12.16 10.25
CA ALA A 118 -13.62 10.81 10.02
C ALA A 118 -12.28 10.81 9.25
N ILE A 119 -12.14 11.67 8.22
CA ILE A 119 -10.85 11.90 7.51
C ILE A 119 -9.78 12.34 8.51
N ALA A 120 -10.08 13.30 9.38
CA ALA A 120 -9.13 13.84 10.34
C ALA A 120 -8.69 12.79 11.38
N ARG A 121 -9.64 12.04 11.95
CA ARG A 121 -9.35 10.96 12.91
C ARG A 121 -8.51 9.84 12.29
N ALA A 122 -8.92 9.36 11.12
CA ALA A 122 -8.19 8.31 10.41
C ALA A 122 -6.78 8.78 10.01
N SER A 123 -6.64 10.04 9.58
CA SER A 123 -5.34 10.61 9.25
C SER A 123 -4.42 10.74 10.47
N ALA A 124 -4.96 11.13 11.62
CA ALA A 124 -4.20 11.20 12.86
C ALA A 124 -3.72 9.82 13.32
N LYS A 125 -4.57 8.79 13.20
CA LYS A 125 -4.18 7.40 13.52
C LYS A 125 -3.10 6.89 12.58
N HIS A 126 -3.25 7.07 11.27
CA HIS A 126 -2.23 6.71 10.28
C HIS A 126 -0.86 7.30 10.64
N GLN A 127 -0.84 8.59 10.98
CA GLN A 127 0.41 9.26 11.37
C GLN A 127 1.01 8.72 12.68
N ALA A 128 0.18 8.29 13.64
CA ALA A 128 0.67 7.62 14.84
C ALA A 128 1.32 6.27 14.50
N LEU A 129 0.66 5.44 13.68
CA LEU A 129 1.18 4.15 13.23
C LEU A 129 2.48 4.31 12.43
N LEU A 130 2.56 5.31 11.55
CA LEU A 130 3.76 5.62 10.78
C LEU A 130 4.95 5.98 11.70
N ARG A 131 4.70 6.77 12.76
CA ARG A 131 5.75 7.10 13.75
C ARG A 131 6.21 5.88 14.53
N GLU A 132 5.27 5.06 15.00
CA GLU A 132 5.55 3.80 15.71
C GLU A 132 6.39 2.86 14.85
N ALA A 133 5.94 2.59 13.62
CA ALA A 133 6.65 1.72 12.68
C ALA A 133 8.05 2.26 12.34
N SER A 134 8.17 3.57 12.08
CA SER A 134 9.48 4.20 11.81
C SER A 134 10.43 4.09 13.01
N ALA A 135 9.89 4.12 14.24
CA ALA A 135 10.58 3.91 15.51
C ALA A 135 10.80 2.43 15.88
N GLY A 136 10.58 1.50 14.94
CA GLY A 136 10.79 0.07 15.17
C GLY A 136 9.81 -0.54 16.17
N GLN A 137 8.68 0.12 16.42
CA GLN A 137 7.59 -0.36 17.28
C GLN A 137 6.47 -1.04 16.46
N GLY A 138 6.71 -1.32 15.17
CA GLY A 138 5.81 -2.14 14.37
C GLY A 138 5.95 -3.62 14.73
N ILE A 139 4.97 -4.43 14.31
CA ILE A 139 4.91 -5.85 14.64
C ILE A 139 5.48 -6.75 13.56
N ASP A 140 5.50 -6.31 12.29
CA ASP A 140 5.76 -7.20 11.16
C ASP A 140 7.19 -7.71 11.11
N ARG A 141 8.21 -6.85 11.31
CA ARG A 141 9.60 -7.35 11.38
C ARG A 141 9.87 -8.13 12.66
N HIS A 142 9.18 -7.81 13.75
CA HIS A 142 9.29 -8.59 14.99
C HIS A 142 8.74 -10.01 14.80
N ILE A 143 7.51 -10.17 14.29
CA ILE A 143 6.90 -11.47 13.99
C ILE A 143 7.74 -12.25 12.97
N PHE A 144 8.26 -11.57 11.94
CA PHE A 144 9.17 -12.19 10.98
C PHE A 144 10.46 -12.70 11.64
N GLY A 145 11.06 -11.90 12.52
CA GLY A 145 12.24 -12.27 13.30
C GLY A 145 12.00 -13.51 14.16
N LEU A 146 10.89 -13.54 14.90
CA LEU A 146 10.47 -14.70 15.69
C LEU A 146 10.30 -15.96 14.83
N ARG A 147 9.67 -15.82 13.66
CA ARG A 147 9.47 -16.93 12.71
C ARG A 147 10.80 -17.45 12.17
N MET A 148 11.76 -16.58 11.87
CA MET A 148 13.09 -16.99 11.42
C MET A 148 13.88 -17.63 12.55
N ALA A 149 13.82 -17.10 13.77
CA ALA A 149 14.45 -17.70 14.94
C ALA A 149 13.97 -19.14 15.14
N TYR A 150 12.66 -19.35 15.10
CA TYR A 150 12.06 -20.66 15.31
C TYR A 150 12.36 -21.67 14.19
N HIS A 151 12.33 -21.27 12.92
CA HIS A 151 12.46 -22.22 11.80
C HIS A 151 13.86 -22.33 11.17
N ARG A 152 14.74 -21.35 11.36
CA ARG A 152 15.96 -21.20 10.55
C ARG A 152 17.23 -21.03 11.36
N LEU A 153 17.14 -20.65 12.63
CA LEU A 153 18.32 -20.50 13.48
C LEU A 153 18.57 -21.78 14.27
N ALA A 154 19.84 -22.16 14.38
CA ALA A 154 20.24 -23.15 15.37
C ALA A 154 20.07 -22.54 16.77
N PRO A 155 19.65 -23.34 17.78
CA PRO A 155 19.66 -22.89 19.16
C PRO A 155 21.05 -22.39 19.57
N LEU A 156 21.12 -21.39 20.43
CA LEU A 156 22.40 -20.98 21.00
C LEU A 156 22.94 -22.10 21.91
N PRO A 157 24.27 -22.22 22.08
CA PRO A 157 24.87 -23.31 22.86
C PRO A 157 24.32 -23.47 24.30
N ASP A 158 23.88 -22.37 24.91
CA ASP A 158 23.37 -22.31 26.28
C ASP A 158 21.86 -22.03 26.35
N GLU A 159 21.14 -22.19 25.23
CA GLU A 159 19.70 -21.94 25.18
C GLU A 159 18.91 -23.14 25.71
N THR A 160 17.93 -22.86 26.57
CA THR A 160 16.98 -23.88 27.04
C THR A 160 16.20 -24.42 25.84
N PRO A 161 16.15 -25.75 25.63
CA PRO A 161 15.31 -26.31 24.58
C PRO A 161 13.85 -25.93 24.78
N ILE A 162 13.20 -25.54 23.68
CA ILE A 162 11.76 -25.28 23.63
C ILE A 162 11.00 -26.55 24.03
N SER A 163 10.10 -26.45 25.01
CA SER A 163 9.26 -27.57 25.44
C SER A 163 8.25 -27.98 24.36
N ASP A 164 7.67 -29.17 24.46
CA ASP A 164 6.63 -29.59 23.51
C ASP A 164 5.38 -28.70 23.58
N GLU A 165 5.03 -28.21 24.78
CA GLU A 165 3.93 -27.25 24.97
C GLU A 165 4.22 -25.89 24.34
N GLU A 166 5.44 -25.37 24.52
CA GLU A 166 5.86 -24.11 23.90
C GLU A 166 5.89 -24.24 22.37
N ARG A 167 6.39 -25.37 21.87
CA ARG A 167 6.39 -25.68 20.43
C ARG A 167 4.97 -25.67 19.88
N HIS A 168 4.04 -26.34 20.56
CA HIS A 168 2.65 -26.39 20.13
C HIS A 168 2.03 -24.99 20.07
N ALA A 169 2.26 -24.15 21.08
CA ALA A 169 1.77 -22.77 21.09
C ALA A 169 2.37 -21.92 19.96
N ILE A 170 3.65 -22.11 19.64
CA ILE A 170 4.31 -21.41 18.52
C ILE A 170 3.72 -21.86 17.18
N GLU A 171 3.53 -23.16 16.98
CA GLU A 171 2.93 -23.73 15.77
C GLU A 171 1.47 -23.29 15.60
N GLU A 172 0.69 -23.21 16.69
CA GLU A 172 -0.67 -22.69 16.69
C GLU A 172 -0.69 -21.21 16.27
N PHE A 173 0.17 -20.38 16.87
CA PHE A 173 0.25 -18.96 16.53
C PHE A 173 0.63 -18.73 15.05
N PHE A 174 1.66 -19.43 14.54
CA PHE A 174 2.07 -19.27 13.14
C PHE A 174 1.17 -19.98 12.13
N GLY A 175 0.40 -20.98 12.58
CA GLY A 175 -0.62 -21.67 11.81
C GLY A 175 -1.98 -20.95 11.78
N ASP A 176 -2.14 -19.89 12.57
CA ASP A 176 -3.41 -19.16 12.68
C ASP A 176 -3.82 -18.50 11.35
N ALA A 177 -5.08 -18.73 10.96
CA ALA A 177 -5.63 -18.24 9.70
C ALA A 177 -5.80 -16.71 9.67
N VAL A 178 -6.04 -16.06 10.82
CA VAL A 178 -6.10 -14.60 10.94
C VAL A 178 -4.72 -14.00 10.74
N LEU A 179 -3.66 -14.60 11.31
CA LEU A 179 -2.29 -14.15 11.07
C LEU A 179 -1.96 -14.24 9.57
N ALA A 180 -2.25 -15.37 8.92
CA ALA A 180 -2.04 -15.56 7.48
C ALA A 180 -2.82 -14.53 6.65
N LYS A 181 -4.09 -14.30 6.96
CA LYS A 181 -4.92 -13.29 6.29
C LYS A 181 -4.37 -11.88 6.50
N SER A 182 -3.91 -11.56 7.71
CA SER A 182 -3.33 -10.25 8.04
C SER A 182 -2.05 -9.94 7.27
N ALA A 183 -1.31 -10.96 6.83
CA ALA A 183 -0.10 -10.85 6.02
C ALA A 183 -0.36 -10.97 4.51
N THR A 184 -1.62 -11.14 4.10
CA THR A 184 -2.03 -11.16 2.68
C THR A 184 -2.39 -9.74 2.24
N PHE A 185 -1.34 -8.96 1.92
CA PHE A 185 -1.45 -7.53 1.63
C PHE A 185 -2.06 -7.25 0.25
N HIS A 186 -3.39 -7.13 0.21
CA HIS A 186 -4.13 -6.81 -1.00
C HIS A 186 -3.82 -5.39 -1.52
N LEU A 187 -3.43 -4.48 -0.63
CA LEU A 187 -2.82 -3.20 -1.00
C LEU A 187 -1.37 -3.19 -0.53
N SER A 188 -0.43 -3.30 -1.46
CA SER A 188 1.00 -3.08 -1.19
C SER A 188 1.39 -1.71 -1.70
N THR A 189 1.80 -0.83 -0.80
CA THR A 189 1.94 0.60 -1.07
C THR A 189 3.29 1.17 -0.63
N SER A 190 3.74 2.21 -1.31
CA SER A 190 4.94 2.95 -0.92
C SER A 190 4.86 4.40 -1.40
N GLY A 191 4.98 5.34 -0.48
CA GLY A 191 5.24 6.75 -0.78
C GLY A 191 6.73 6.97 -1.07
N LEU A 192 7.05 7.74 -2.12
CA LEU A 192 8.43 8.08 -2.49
C LEU A 192 8.63 9.59 -2.51
N PHE A 193 9.24 10.13 -1.44
CA PHE A 193 9.48 11.56 -1.31
C PHE A 193 10.84 11.88 -0.66
N PRO A 194 11.52 12.99 -1.05
CA PRO A 194 11.20 13.83 -2.21
C PRO A 194 11.61 13.15 -3.53
N ALA A 195 10.83 13.35 -4.60
CA ALA A 195 11.03 12.70 -5.91
C ALA A 195 10.86 13.68 -7.08
N TYR A 196 11.64 14.77 -7.07
CA TYR A 196 11.52 15.91 -8.01
C TYR A 196 11.76 15.54 -9.49
N TYR A 197 12.63 14.56 -9.76
CA TYR A 197 13.05 14.21 -11.12
C TYR A 197 12.37 12.95 -11.66
N LEU A 198 11.58 12.27 -10.84
CA LEU A 198 10.90 11.04 -11.25
C LEU A 198 9.57 11.40 -11.88
N THR A 199 9.26 10.89 -13.07
CA THR A 199 7.93 11.05 -13.67
C THR A 199 6.92 10.17 -12.95
N HIS A 200 7.22 8.88 -12.86
CA HIS A 200 6.45 7.86 -12.15
C HIS A 200 7.39 6.76 -11.66
N THR A 201 6.94 5.98 -10.69
CA THR A 201 7.55 4.71 -10.29
C THR A 201 6.42 3.73 -10.00
N GLY A 202 6.75 2.44 -9.87
CA GLY A 202 5.77 1.40 -9.61
C GLY A 202 6.45 0.06 -9.33
N PHE A 203 5.67 -0.90 -8.87
CA PHE A 203 6.09 -2.27 -8.61
C PHE A 203 4.87 -3.18 -8.74
N GLY A 204 5.10 -4.47 -9.00
CA GLY A 204 4.02 -5.46 -9.13
C GLY A 204 3.31 -5.73 -7.79
N CYS A 205 2.04 -6.12 -7.87
CA CYS A 205 1.26 -6.57 -6.73
C CYS A 205 1.83 -7.87 -6.15
N VAL A 206 1.70 -8.02 -4.83
CA VAL A 206 2.20 -9.19 -4.09
C VAL A 206 1.14 -10.27 -3.87
N VAL A 207 -0.13 -9.93 -4.11
CA VAL A 207 -1.28 -10.83 -4.07
C VAL A 207 -1.92 -10.85 -5.45
N ARG A 208 -2.10 -12.05 -6.03
CA ARG A 208 -2.69 -12.20 -7.37
C ARG A 208 -4.16 -11.83 -7.40
N GLU A 209 -4.92 -12.35 -6.44
CA GLU A 209 -6.36 -12.14 -6.36
C GLU A 209 -6.65 -10.79 -5.71
N ARG A 210 -7.39 -9.93 -6.43
CA ARG A 210 -7.82 -8.61 -5.94
C ARG A 210 -6.68 -7.70 -5.41
N GLY A 211 -5.42 -8.01 -5.69
CA GLY A 211 -4.27 -7.30 -5.15
C GLY A 211 -3.77 -6.16 -6.04
N TYR A 212 -3.15 -5.16 -5.42
CA TYR A 212 -2.53 -4.01 -6.09
C TYR A 212 -1.14 -3.71 -5.52
N GLY A 213 -0.20 -3.40 -6.41
CA GLY A 213 1.07 -2.77 -6.10
C GLY A 213 1.00 -1.29 -6.47
N ILE A 214 1.19 -0.39 -5.50
CA ILE A 214 0.95 1.05 -5.69
C ILE A 214 2.13 1.87 -5.15
N ASN A 215 2.85 2.54 -6.04
CA ASN A 215 3.70 3.65 -5.62
C ASN A 215 2.99 4.99 -5.80
N TYR A 216 3.26 5.94 -4.91
CA TYR A 216 2.82 7.32 -5.10
C TYR A 216 3.90 8.37 -4.76
N ILE A 217 3.85 9.47 -5.51
CA ILE A 217 4.67 10.68 -5.33
C ILE A 217 3.74 11.87 -5.15
N ILE A 218 3.93 12.65 -4.09
CA ILE A 218 3.11 13.79 -3.71
C ILE A 218 3.98 15.02 -3.87
N GLU A 219 3.57 15.90 -4.78
CA GLU A 219 4.19 17.20 -5.01
C GLU A 219 3.25 18.30 -4.52
N GLU A 220 3.62 19.57 -4.68
CA GLU A 220 2.83 20.69 -4.18
C GLU A 220 1.44 20.79 -4.83
N GLY A 221 1.37 20.62 -6.15
CA GLY A 221 0.16 20.78 -6.95
C GLY A 221 -0.37 19.51 -7.60
N LYS A 222 0.29 18.36 -7.39
CA LYS A 222 -0.11 17.09 -8.01
C LYS A 222 0.26 15.88 -7.18
N ILE A 223 -0.44 14.78 -7.44
CA ILE A 223 -0.12 13.44 -6.94
C ILE A 223 0.05 12.52 -8.15
N LYS A 224 1.10 11.69 -8.13
CA LYS A 224 1.41 10.74 -9.20
C LYS A 224 1.33 9.34 -8.61
N PHE A 225 0.73 8.41 -9.33
CA PHE A 225 0.62 7.01 -8.91
C PHE A 225 1.16 6.10 -10.00
N GLY A 226 1.85 5.03 -9.61
CA GLY A 226 2.03 3.85 -10.45
C GLY A 226 1.30 2.69 -9.82
N ILE A 227 0.33 2.13 -10.53
CA ILE A 227 -0.55 1.06 -10.06
C ILE A 227 -0.31 -0.16 -10.95
N GLU A 228 -0.13 -1.32 -10.33
CA GLU A 228 -0.14 -2.61 -10.99
C GLU A 228 -1.10 -3.56 -10.27
N GLY A 229 -1.74 -4.43 -11.03
CA GLY A 229 -2.47 -5.58 -10.53
C GLY A 229 -2.48 -6.70 -11.56
N LYS A 230 -2.95 -7.89 -11.17
CA LYS A 230 -3.06 -9.02 -12.10
C LYS A 230 -4.34 -8.98 -12.92
N THR A 231 -4.30 -9.44 -14.16
CA THR A 231 -5.50 -9.52 -15.01
C THR A 231 -6.47 -10.59 -14.52
N LYS A 232 -7.75 -10.53 -14.95
CA LYS A 232 -8.76 -11.54 -14.60
C LYS A 232 -8.40 -12.95 -15.06
N GLU A 233 -7.60 -13.05 -16.13
CA GLU A 233 -7.05 -14.30 -16.67
C GLU A 233 -6.11 -15.00 -15.69
N ALA A 234 -5.57 -14.27 -14.70
CA ALA A 234 -4.75 -14.81 -13.62
C ALA A 234 -5.57 -15.43 -12.46
N GLY A 235 -6.90 -15.56 -12.61
CA GLY A 235 -7.80 -16.13 -11.60
C GLY A 235 -8.30 -15.10 -10.58
N ASN A 236 -9.34 -14.33 -10.93
CA ASN A 236 -9.88 -13.23 -10.09
C ASN A 236 -8.89 -12.08 -9.81
N GLY A 237 -8.08 -11.74 -10.82
CA GLY A 237 -7.31 -10.50 -10.81
C GLY A 237 -8.18 -9.23 -10.77
N THR A 238 -7.51 -8.09 -10.83
CA THR A 238 -8.08 -6.76 -10.67
C THR A 238 -8.37 -6.09 -12.00
N ASP A 239 -9.22 -5.06 -11.92
CA ASP A 239 -9.45 -4.12 -13.00
C ASP A 239 -8.74 -2.81 -12.65
N VAL A 240 -7.53 -2.65 -13.19
CA VAL A 240 -6.67 -1.49 -12.90
C VAL A 240 -7.25 -0.20 -13.48
N ASP A 241 -8.00 -0.27 -14.59
CA ASP A 241 -8.70 0.88 -15.18
C ASP A 241 -9.87 1.34 -14.29
N LEU A 242 -10.62 0.38 -13.74
CA LEU A 242 -11.64 0.67 -12.74
C LEU A 242 -11.02 1.28 -11.47
N PHE A 243 -9.88 0.77 -11.02
CA PHE A 243 -9.18 1.33 -9.87
C PHE A 243 -8.72 2.76 -10.13
N GLU A 244 -8.11 3.05 -11.28
CA GLU A 244 -7.71 4.41 -11.66
C GLU A 244 -8.90 5.37 -11.68
N SER A 245 -9.97 5.02 -12.41
CA SER A 245 -11.14 5.88 -12.55
C SER A 245 -11.83 6.14 -11.21
N THR A 246 -11.96 5.10 -10.36
CA THR A 246 -12.50 5.23 -9.00
C THR A 246 -11.59 6.07 -8.11
N LEU A 247 -10.26 5.91 -8.18
CA LEU A 247 -9.31 6.71 -7.39
C LEU A 247 -9.42 8.19 -7.73
N ARG A 248 -9.52 8.53 -9.02
CA ARG A 248 -9.73 9.93 -9.44
C ARG A 248 -11.01 10.52 -8.86
N GLN A 249 -12.10 9.76 -8.87
CA GLN A 249 -13.38 10.20 -8.28
C GLN A 249 -13.26 10.37 -6.76
N VAL A 250 -12.64 9.41 -6.06
CA VAL A 250 -12.39 9.49 -4.62
C VAL A 250 -11.58 10.72 -4.27
N LEU A 251 -10.48 10.99 -4.99
CA LEU A 251 -9.64 12.18 -4.74
C LEU A 251 -10.43 13.48 -4.94
N LEU A 252 -11.31 13.56 -5.93
CA LEU A 252 -12.16 14.73 -6.15
C LEU A 252 -13.23 14.88 -5.07
N GLU A 253 -13.84 13.79 -4.62
CA GLU A 253 -14.83 13.81 -3.54
C GLU A 253 -14.22 14.25 -2.21
N LEU A 254 -13.04 13.71 -1.84
CA LEU A 254 -12.33 14.14 -0.64
C LEU A 254 -12.01 15.63 -0.69
N LYS A 255 -11.69 16.17 -1.87
CA LYS A 255 -11.51 17.62 -2.07
C LYS A 255 -12.76 18.40 -1.69
N LEU A 256 -13.91 18.02 -2.24
CA LEU A 256 -15.19 18.68 -2.00
C LEU A 256 -15.56 18.67 -0.52
N ILE A 257 -15.40 17.53 0.16
CA ILE A 257 -15.70 17.39 1.60
C ILE A 257 -14.82 18.32 2.44
N CYS A 258 -13.52 18.36 2.17
CA CYS A 258 -12.59 19.23 2.89
C CYS A 258 -12.85 20.73 2.64
N GLU A 259 -13.24 21.12 1.42
CA GLU A 259 -13.56 22.50 1.08
C GLU A 259 -14.86 22.97 1.76
N GLN A 260 -15.88 22.12 1.76
CA GLN A 260 -17.15 22.37 2.46
C GLN A 260 -16.96 22.55 3.96
N SER A 261 -16.12 21.71 4.59
CA SER A 261 -15.81 21.83 6.03
C SER A 261 -14.93 23.05 6.36
N SER A 262 -14.05 23.46 5.44
CA SER A 262 -13.16 24.61 5.65
C SER A 262 -13.79 25.97 5.41
N GLY A 263 -15.05 26.03 4.93
CA GLY A 263 -15.71 27.28 4.54
C GLY A 263 -15.07 27.96 3.32
N VAL A 264 -14.30 27.22 2.51
CA VAL A 264 -13.70 27.75 1.28
C VAL A 264 -14.79 27.76 0.20
N ASN A 265 -15.24 28.95 -0.18
CA ASN A 265 -16.31 29.12 -1.17
C ASN A 265 -15.84 28.60 -2.55
N THR A 266 -16.56 27.63 -3.12
CA THR A 266 -16.23 26.91 -4.37
C THR A 266 -16.44 27.75 -5.65
N SER A 267 -16.45 29.08 -5.57
CA SER A 267 -16.84 29.95 -6.68
C SER A 267 -15.76 30.23 -7.73
N ASP A 268 -14.65 29.50 -7.76
CA ASP A 268 -13.61 29.66 -8.79
C ASP A 268 -13.53 28.41 -9.70
N HIS A 269 -14.61 28.18 -10.43
CA HIS A 269 -14.68 27.18 -11.51
C HIS A 269 -14.03 27.66 -12.82
N SER A 270 -13.15 28.66 -12.80
CA SER A 270 -12.55 29.22 -14.02
C SER A 270 -11.43 28.36 -14.63
N ARG A 271 -11.12 27.18 -14.08
CA ARG A 271 -10.08 26.26 -14.58
C ARG A 271 -10.46 24.78 -14.41
N LEU A 272 -11.53 24.37 -15.08
CA LEU A 272 -11.76 22.96 -15.46
C LEU A 272 -11.24 22.74 -16.89
#